data_AF-A0A5N8YCZ2-F1
#
_entry.id   AF-A0A5N8YCZ2-F1
#
_cell.length_a   1.000
_cell.length_b   1.000
_cell.length_c   1.000
_cell.angle_alpha   90.00
_cell.angle_beta   90.00
_cell.angle_gamma   90.00
#
_symmetry.space_group_name_H-M   'P 1'
#
loop_
_entity.id
_entity.type
_entity.pdbx_description
1 polymer ?
#
loop_
_entity_poly.entity_id
_entity_poly.type
_entity_poly.pdbx_seq_one_letter_code
_entity_poly.pdbx_strand_id
1 'polypeptide(L)'
;MAYFLGFLLALVSIALLARPILRREQTASGHSVSLEFLEDMQWLHQQVHEEIRTLILDHELGNMPSEEYEDKLGAYRLRAANLLLQQAQILDGLTSLENEMEDTVLALRMSWGTVKGVSACGGCGEERDLDAVLCPRCEIPEETVVGNE
;
A
#
# COMPACT_ATOMS: atom_id res chain seq x y z
N MET A 1 46.35 15.26 -22.54
CA MET A 1 45.82 13.88 -22.77
C MET A 1 45.34 13.21 -21.49
N ALA A 2 46.11 13.17 -20.40
CA ALA A 2 45.69 12.54 -19.13
C ALA A 2 44.43 13.16 -18.48
N TYR A 3 44.28 14.48 -18.54
CA TYR A 3 43.12 15.18 -17.96
C TYR A 3 41.78 14.87 -18.64
N PHE A 4 41.77 14.60 -19.95
CA PHE A 4 40.56 14.22 -20.68
C PHE A 4 40.05 12.84 -20.27
N LEU A 5 40.96 11.89 -20.01
CA LEU A 5 40.63 10.57 -19.51
C LEU A 5 40.06 10.62 -18.09
N GLY A 6 40.66 11.45 -17.21
CA GLY A 6 40.13 11.67 -15.86
C GLY A 6 38.74 12.30 -15.86
N PHE A 7 38.50 13.28 -16.73
CA PHE A 7 37.19 13.93 -16.88
C PHE A 7 36.12 12.96 -17.41
N LEU A 8 36.45 12.12 -18.39
CA LEU A 8 35.53 11.10 -18.91
C LEU A 8 35.17 10.06 -17.83
N LEU A 9 36.14 9.60 -17.04
CA LEU A 9 35.89 8.67 -15.94
C LEU A 9 35.00 9.29 -14.84
N ALA A 10 35.22 10.57 -14.53
CA ALA A 10 34.38 11.29 -13.58
C ALA A 10 32.93 11.38 -14.07
N LEU A 11 32.71 11.70 -15.35
CA LEU A 11 31.38 11.74 -15.94
C LEU A 11 30.70 10.37 -15.97
N VAL A 12 31.43 9.29 -16.29
CA VAL A 12 30.89 7.92 -16.27
C VAL A 12 30.51 7.50 -14.84
N SER A 13 31.35 7.82 -13.85
CA SER A 13 31.05 7.60 -12.43
C SER A 13 29.78 8.32 -11.99
N ILE A 14 29.66 9.61 -12.31
CA ILE A 14 28.47 10.41 -11.99
C ILE A 14 27.25 9.83 -12.74
N ALA A 15 27.39 9.46 -14.01
CA ALA A 15 26.31 8.90 -14.80
C ALA A 15 25.81 7.56 -14.21
N LEU A 16 26.71 6.69 -13.75
CA LEU A 16 26.33 5.43 -13.10
C LEU A 16 25.62 5.65 -11.76
N LEU A 17 26.00 6.67 -10.99
CA LEU A 17 25.33 7.04 -9.73
C LEU A 17 24.00 7.78 -9.95
N ALA A 18 23.89 8.58 -11.01
CA ALA A 18 22.67 9.31 -11.36
C ALA A 18 21.61 8.40 -12.01
N ARG A 19 22.04 7.37 -12.76
CA ARG A 19 21.14 6.43 -13.46
C ARG A 19 20.09 5.76 -12.56
N PRO A 20 20.40 5.24 -11.35
CA PRO A 20 19.38 4.68 -10.46
C PRO A 20 18.42 5.75 -9.91
N ILE A 21 18.87 6.99 -9.73
CA ILE A 21 18.05 8.09 -9.20
C ILE A 21 17.00 8.51 -10.24
N LEU A 22 17.38 8.69 -11.51
CA LEU A 22 16.43 9.00 -12.59
C LEU A 22 15.45 7.85 -12.88
N ARG A 23 15.85 6.59 -12.64
CA ARG A 23 14.92 5.45 -12.73
C ARG A 23 13.96 5.37 -11.55
N ARG A 24 14.37 5.83 -10.36
CA ARG A 24 13.54 5.85 -9.15
C ARG A 24 12.48 6.96 -9.17
N GLU A 25 12.72 8.08 -9.83
CA GLU A 25 11.70 9.13 -9.97
C GLU A 25 10.44 8.65 -10.70
N GLN A 26 10.58 7.69 -11.63
CA GLN A 26 9.41 7.09 -12.31
C GLN A 26 8.56 6.20 -11.39
N THR A 27 9.15 5.62 -10.34
CA THR A 27 8.42 4.79 -9.36
C THR A 27 8.02 5.55 -8.10
N ALA A 28 8.76 6.60 -7.72
CA ALA A 28 8.50 7.39 -6.52
C ALA A 28 7.28 8.32 -6.66
N SER A 29 6.90 8.71 -7.87
CA SER A 29 5.75 9.61 -8.07
C SER A 29 4.40 8.99 -7.68
N GLY A 30 4.32 7.66 -7.45
CA GLY A 30 3.13 7.00 -6.91
C GLY A 30 3.05 6.95 -5.38
N HIS A 31 4.19 7.08 -4.68
CA HIS A 31 4.24 6.84 -3.23
C HIS A 31 3.92 8.09 -2.39
N SER A 32 4.27 9.29 -2.87
CA SER A 32 3.91 10.55 -2.21
C SER A 32 2.42 10.85 -2.29
N VAL A 33 1.76 10.45 -3.38
CA VAL A 33 0.31 10.61 -3.58
C VAL A 33 -0.47 9.76 -2.57
N SER A 34 0.05 8.60 -2.17
CA SER A 34 -0.65 7.69 -1.26
C SER A 34 -0.68 8.19 0.18
N LEU A 35 0.41 8.80 0.68
CA LEU A 35 0.48 9.26 2.08
C LEU A 35 -0.35 10.54 2.31
N GLU A 36 -0.25 11.52 1.41
CA GLU A 36 -1.03 12.77 1.48
C GLU A 36 -2.53 12.48 1.33
N PHE A 37 -2.90 11.53 0.46
CA PHE A 37 -4.28 11.10 0.29
C PHE A 37 -4.85 10.33 1.51
N LEU A 38 -4.03 9.52 2.18
CA LEU A 38 -4.44 8.85 3.42
C LEU A 38 -4.66 9.86 4.56
N GLU A 39 -3.81 10.89 4.66
CA GLU A 39 -3.97 11.98 5.62
C GLU A 39 -5.25 12.79 5.33
N ASP A 40 -5.51 13.12 4.07
CA ASP A 40 -6.73 13.81 3.63
C ASP A 40 -7.99 12.98 3.95
N MET A 41 -7.97 11.66 3.69
CA MET A 41 -9.06 10.76 4.05
C MET A 41 -9.31 10.69 5.55
N GLN A 42 -8.25 10.68 6.37
CA GLN A 42 -8.37 10.69 7.83
C GLN A 42 -8.97 12.01 8.33
N TRP A 43 -8.54 13.14 7.77
CA TRP A 43 -9.11 14.45 8.07
C TRP A 43 -10.59 14.52 7.70
N LEU A 44 -10.95 14.03 6.51
CA LEU A 44 -12.31 14.01 6.00
C LEU A 44 -13.23 13.12 6.86
N HIS A 45 -12.73 11.98 7.35
CA HIS A 45 -13.45 11.12 8.28
C HIS A 45 -13.72 11.83 9.62
N GLN A 46 -12.72 12.53 10.18
CA GLN A 46 -12.88 13.31 11.40
C GLN A 46 -13.90 14.44 11.21
N GLN A 47 -13.87 15.11 10.07
CA GLN A 47 -14.82 16.17 9.74
C GLN A 47 -16.26 15.64 9.72
N VAL A 48 -16.54 14.56 8.98
CA VAL A 48 -17.89 13.99 8.90
C VAL A 48 -18.38 13.53 10.28
N HIS A 49 -17.51 12.98 11.11
CA HIS A 49 -17.87 12.57 12.45
C HIS A 49 -18.22 13.77 13.35
N GLU A 50 -17.45 14.87 13.27
CA GLU A 50 -17.74 16.08 14.02
C GLU A 50 -19.03 16.75 13.54
N GLU A 51 -19.28 16.77 12.23
CA GLU A 51 -20.53 17.29 11.63
C GLU A 51 -21.77 16.49 12.07
N ILE A 52 -21.66 15.15 12.18
CA ILE A 52 -22.75 14.32 12.73
C ILE A 52 -22.96 14.64 14.22
N ARG A 53 -21.87 14.80 14.97
CA ARG A 53 -21.94 15.10 16.40
C ARG A 53 -22.61 16.44 16.67
N THR A 54 -22.26 17.48 15.90
CA THR A 54 -22.87 18.81 16.03
C THR A 54 -24.35 18.77 15.64
N LEU A 55 -24.70 18.04 14.57
CA LEU A 55 -26.09 17.85 14.14
C LEU A 55 -26.96 17.23 15.24
N ILE A 56 -26.46 16.17 15.90
CA ILE A 56 -27.16 15.51 17.01
C ILE A 56 -27.39 16.50 18.16
N LEU A 57 -26.36 17.28 18.50
CA LEU A 57 -26.40 18.24 19.59
C LEU A 57 -27.39 19.38 19.30
N ASP A 58 -27.44 19.88 18.07
CA ASP A 58 -28.41 20.89 17.64
C ASP A 58 -29.85 20.39 17.71
N HIS A 59 -30.08 19.11 17.38
CA HIS A 59 -31.39 18.51 17.53
C HIS A 59 -31.79 18.33 19.01
N GLU A 60 -30.88 17.84 19.86
CA GLU A 60 -31.10 17.69 21.30
C GLU A 60 -31.39 19.02 22.01
N LEU A 61 -30.79 20.11 21.54
CA LEU A 61 -31.03 21.47 22.04
C LEU A 61 -32.36 22.08 21.54
N GLY A 62 -33.07 21.40 20.64
CA GLY A 62 -34.33 21.87 20.07
C GLY A 62 -34.16 22.97 19.01
N ASN A 63 -32.93 23.19 18.52
CA ASN A 63 -32.64 24.17 17.47
C ASN A 63 -32.99 23.66 16.06
N MET A 64 -33.27 22.35 15.91
CA MET A 64 -33.59 21.73 14.63
C MET A 64 -34.82 20.81 14.72
N PRO A 65 -35.83 20.96 13.83
CA PRO A 65 -36.98 20.07 13.78
C PRO A 65 -36.58 18.66 13.35
N SER A 66 -37.32 17.64 13.81
CA SER A 66 -36.99 16.23 13.58
C SER A 66 -36.97 15.82 12.10
N GLU A 67 -37.82 16.43 11.26
CA GLU A 67 -37.84 16.16 9.82
C GLU A 67 -36.54 16.60 9.12
N GLU A 68 -36.03 17.79 9.47
CA GLU A 68 -34.76 18.30 8.92
C GLU A 68 -33.55 17.53 9.45
N TYR A 69 -33.62 17.07 10.70
CA TYR A 69 -32.58 16.24 11.31
C TYR A 69 -32.42 14.89 10.59
N GLU A 70 -33.51 14.16 10.35
CA GLU A 70 -33.47 12.86 9.68
C GLU A 70 -32.95 12.95 8.24
N ASP A 71 -33.34 14.00 7.51
CA ASP A 71 -32.86 14.23 6.13
C ASP A 71 -31.34 14.48 6.11
N LYS A 72 -30.84 15.35 6.99
CA LYS A 72 -29.41 15.63 7.12
C LYS A 72 -28.63 14.41 7.60
N LEU A 73 -29.16 13.67 8.56
CA LEU A 73 -28.53 12.45 9.07
C LEU A 73 -28.40 11.38 7.98
N GLY A 74 -29.43 11.25 7.12
CA GLY A 74 -29.39 10.39 5.94
C GLY A 74 -28.26 10.75 4.98
N ALA A 75 -28.11 12.04 4.67
CA ALA A 75 -27.04 12.54 3.82
C ALA A 75 -25.64 12.26 4.41
N TYR A 76 -25.45 12.46 5.72
CA TYR A 76 -24.17 12.16 6.38
C TYR A 76 -23.85 10.66 6.39
N ARG A 77 -24.85 9.80 6.61
CA ARG A 77 -24.66 8.34 6.53
C ARG A 77 -24.21 7.89 5.14
N LEU A 78 -24.81 8.44 4.08
CA LEU A 78 -24.38 8.16 2.72
C LEU A 78 -22.95 8.64 2.46
N ARG A 79 -22.60 9.82 2.96
CA ARG A 79 -21.23 10.35 2.84
C ARG A 79 -20.21 9.46 3.56
N ALA A 80 -20.50 9.06 4.79
CA ALA A 80 -19.66 8.14 5.56
C ALA A 80 -19.51 6.78 4.85
N ALA A 81 -20.59 6.22 4.30
CA ALA A 81 -20.54 4.97 3.56
C ALA A 81 -19.65 5.07 2.31
N ASN A 82 -19.70 6.19 1.58
CA ASN A 82 -18.85 6.41 0.42
C ASN A 82 -17.37 6.49 0.81
N LEU A 83 -17.04 7.16 1.92
CA LEU A 83 -15.66 7.22 2.44
C LEU A 83 -15.11 5.84 2.80
N LEU A 84 -15.92 4.98 3.44
CA LEU A 84 -15.53 3.61 3.75
C LEU A 84 -15.26 2.78 2.49
N LEU A 85 -16.07 2.99 1.44
CA LEU A 85 -15.88 2.29 0.17
C LEU A 85 -14.60 2.75 -0.54
N GLN A 86 -14.32 4.06 -0.54
CA GLN A 86 -13.06 4.58 -1.06
C GLN A 86 -11.86 4.03 -0.30
N GLN A 87 -11.94 3.99 1.04
CA GLN A 87 -10.89 3.41 1.87
C GLN A 87 -10.63 1.93 1.51
N ALA A 88 -11.67 1.13 1.35
CA ALA A 88 -11.54 -0.27 0.96
C ALA A 88 -10.85 -0.43 -0.41
N GLN A 89 -11.20 0.42 -1.38
CA GLN A 89 -10.58 0.41 -2.71
C GLN A 89 -9.09 0.75 -2.68
N ILE A 90 -8.69 1.67 -1.81
CA ILE A 90 -7.28 2.04 -1.62
C ILE A 90 -6.50 0.87 -1.01
N LEU A 91 -7.06 0.26 0.04
CA LEU A 91 -6.43 -0.88 0.71
C LEU A 91 -6.26 -2.05 -0.26
N ASP A 92 -7.27 -2.34 -1.07
CA ASP A 92 -7.20 -3.37 -2.12
C ASP A 92 -6.09 -3.06 -3.16
N GLY A 93 -6.01 -1.82 -3.62
CA GLY A 93 -4.96 -1.37 -4.52
C GLY A 93 -3.56 -1.48 -3.92
N LEU A 94 -3.40 -1.15 -2.63
CA LEU A 94 -2.13 -1.29 -1.90
C LEU A 94 -1.73 -2.77 -1.75
N THR A 95 -2.67 -3.64 -1.38
CA THR A 95 -2.42 -5.08 -1.30
C THR A 95 -2.06 -5.67 -2.66
N SER A 96 -2.73 -5.25 -3.74
CA SER A 96 -2.35 -5.65 -5.10
C SER A 96 -0.94 -5.21 -5.47
N LEU A 97 -0.54 -3.99 -5.11
CA LEU A 97 0.80 -3.48 -5.36
C LEU A 97 1.86 -4.23 -4.56
N GLU A 98 1.60 -4.50 -3.29
CA GLU A 98 2.47 -5.29 -2.41
C GLU A 98 2.71 -6.69 -2.99
N ASN A 99 1.63 -7.34 -3.43
CA ASN A 99 1.69 -8.65 -4.10
C ASN A 99 2.57 -8.61 -5.35
N GLU A 100 2.40 -7.60 -6.22
CA GLU A 100 3.24 -7.42 -7.41
C GLU A 100 4.72 -7.21 -7.04
N MET A 101 4.99 -6.42 -5.99
CA MET A 101 6.36 -6.20 -5.52
C MET A 101 7.01 -7.49 -5.02
N GLU A 102 6.31 -8.30 -4.24
CA GLU A 102 6.81 -9.60 -3.77
C GLU A 102 7.11 -10.55 -4.95
N ASP A 103 6.22 -10.61 -5.95
CA ASP A 103 6.41 -11.42 -7.14
C ASP A 103 7.65 -10.98 -7.93
N THR A 104 7.85 -9.65 -8.10
CA THR A 104 9.04 -9.11 -8.79
C THR A 104 10.33 -9.38 -8.02
N VAL A 105 10.30 -9.29 -6.69
CA VAL A 105 11.46 -9.59 -5.84
C VAL A 105 11.82 -11.07 -5.92
N LEU A 106 10.82 -11.96 -5.88
CA LEU A 106 11.03 -13.39 -6.04
C LEU A 106 11.64 -13.71 -7.41
N ALA A 107 11.10 -13.12 -8.49
CA ALA A 107 11.63 -13.27 -9.85
C ALA A 107 13.09 -12.80 -9.97
N LEU A 108 13.43 -11.67 -9.34
CA LEU A 108 14.82 -11.17 -9.31
C LEU A 108 15.74 -12.13 -8.56
N ARG A 109 15.32 -12.64 -7.40
CA ARG A 109 16.12 -13.59 -6.61
C ARG A 109 16.33 -14.92 -7.33
N MET A 110 15.33 -15.38 -8.10
CA MET A 110 15.48 -16.51 -9.01
C MET A 110 16.49 -16.21 -10.13
N SER A 111 16.43 -15.02 -10.73
CA SER A 111 17.35 -14.61 -11.80
C SER A 111 18.81 -14.52 -11.33
N TRP A 112 19.03 -14.16 -10.06
CA TRP A 112 20.36 -14.11 -9.44
C TRP A 112 20.83 -15.47 -8.93
N GLY A 113 20.00 -16.51 -8.99
CA GLY A 113 20.31 -17.85 -8.48
C GLY A 113 20.40 -17.93 -6.96
N THR A 114 19.90 -16.91 -6.24
CA THR A 114 19.79 -16.94 -4.78
C THR A 114 18.69 -17.91 -4.33
N VAL A 115 17.58 -17.95 -5.08
CA VAL A 115 16.48 -18.89 -4.89
C VAL A 115 16.67 -20.04 -5.88
N LYS A 116 16.72 -21.28 -5.37
CA LYS A 116 16.94 -22.49 -6.20
C LYS A 116 15.66 -23.13 -6.70
N GLY A 117 14.54 -22.87 -6.03
CA GLY A 117 13.25 -23.40 -6.39
C GLY A 117 12.14 -22.75 -5.57
N VAL A 118 10.92 -22.95 -6.05
CA VAL A 118 9.73 -22.30 -5.53
C VAL A 118 8.69 -23.38 -5.21
N SER A 119 7.92 -23.18 -4.15
CA SER A 119 6.79 -24.02 -3.76
C SER A 119 5.55 -23.18 -3.54
N ALA A 120 4.37 -23.79 -3.64
CA ALA A 120 3.13 -23.12 -3.26
C ALA A 120 3.00 -23.10 -1.73
N CYS A 121 2.68 -21.95 -1.16
CA CYS A 121 2.39 -21.81 0.26
C CYS A 121 1.08 -22.52 0.62
N GLY A 122 1.08 -23.35 1.68
CA GLY A 122 -0.14 -24.01 2.15
C GLY A 122 -1.20 -23.07 2.73
N GLY A 123 -0.80 -21.86 3.16
CA GLY A 123 -1.72 -20.87 3.74
C GLY A 123 -2.41 -19.97 2.71
N CYS A 124 -1.65 -19.41 1.77
CA CYS A 124 -2.18 -18.46 0.78
C CYS A 124 -2.17 -18.97 -0.67
N GLY A 125 -1.57 -20.14 -0.94
CA GLY A 125 -1.47 -20.73 -2.28
C GLY A 125 -0.40 -20.12 -3.18
N GLU A 126 0.31 -19.10 -2.70
CA GLU A 126 1.24 -18.31 -3.51
C GLU A 126 2.66 -18.88 -3.55
N GLU A 127 3.40 -18.48 -4.56
CA GLU A 127 4.78 -18.91 -4.79
C GLU A 127 5.73 -18.38 -3.70
N ARG A 128 6.48 -19.28 -3.06
CA ARG A 128 7.51 -18.96 -2.06
C ARG A 128 8.80 -19.73 -2.31
N ASP A 129 9.92 -19.15 -1.90
CA ASP A 129 11.21 -19.84 -1.87
C ASP A 129 11.14 -21.10 -0.99
N LEU A 130 11.70 -22.20 -1.48
CA LEU A 130 11.84 -23.46 -0.74
C LEU A 130 12.64 -23.29 0.55
N ASP A 131 13.67 -22.44 0.53
CA ASP A 131 14.56 -22.21 1.67
C ASP A 131 14.00 -21.17 2.65
N ALA A 132 12.84 -20.55 2.36
CA ALA A 132 12.23 -19.56 3.22
C ALA A 132 11.53 -20.20 4.43
N VAL A 133 11.87 -19.75 5.63
CA VAL A 133 11.28 -20.21 6.90
C VAL A 133 9.80 -19.80 7.03
N LEU A 134 9.45 -18.64 6.48
CA LEU A 134 8.12 -18.05 6.53
C LEU A 134 7.71 -17.67 5.11
N CYS A 135 6.43 -17.79 4.78
CA CYS A 135 5.91 -17.18 3.56
C CYS A 135 5.98 -15.65 3.67
N PRO A 136 6.57 -14.93 2.71
CA PRO A 136 6.65 -13.47 2.77
C PRO A 136 5.28 -12.79 2.66
N ARG A 137 4.25 -13.49 2.16
CA ARG A 137 2.92 -12.92 1.93
C ARG A 137 1.93 -13.15 3.06
N CYS A 138 1.97 -14.31 3.73
CA CYS A 138 1.05 -14.63 4.81
C CYS A 138 1.73 -14.85 6.17
N GLU A 139 3.06 -14.78 6.23
CA GLU A 139 3.86 -14.98 7.44
C GLU A 139 3.64 -16.33 8.14
N ILE A 140 3.04 -17.30 7.44
CA ILE A 140 2.81 -18.65 7.97
C ILE A 140 4.07 -19.48 7.71
N PRO A 141 4.59 -20.21 8.72
CA PRO A 141 5.68 -21.15 8.53
C PRO A 141 5.23 -22.35 7.69
N GLU A 142 6.16 -23.02 7.03
CA GLU A 142 5.85 -24.28 6.38
C GLU A 142 5.41 -25.30 7.45
N GLU A 143 4.12 -25.65 7.47
CA GLU A 143 3.67 -26.81 8.24
C GLU A 143 4.41 -28.02 7.66
N THR A 144 5.41 -28.50 8.42
CA THR A 144 6.04 -29.78 8.15
C THR A 144 4.92 -30.78 7.99
N VAL A 145 4.77 -31.33 6.79
CA VAL A 145 4.00 -32.56 6.57
C VAL A 145 4.70 -33.62 7.43
N VAL A 146 4.26 -33.75 8.67
CA VAL A 146 4.60 -34.88 9.52
C VAL A 146 3.89 -36.06 8.86
N GLY A 147 4.66 -36.84 8.11
CA GLY A 147 4.23 -38.12 7.60
C GLY A 147 3.69 -38.94 8.75
N ASN A 148 2.38 -39.19 8.72
CA ASN A 148 1.79 -40.32 9.41
C ASN A 148 2.00 -41.54 8.51
N GLU A 149 3.11 -42.25 8.71
CA GLU A 149 3.23 -43.68 8.43
C GLU A 149 3.99 -44.37 9.57
#